data_AF-A0A1C0YIQ6-F1
#
_entry.id   AF-A0A1C0YIQ6-F1
#
_cell.length_a   1.000
_cell.length_b   1.000
_cell.length_c   1.000
_cell.angle_alpha   90.00
_cell.angle_beta   90.00
_cell.angle_gamma   90.00
#
_symmetry.space_group_name_H-M   'P 1'
#
loop_
_entity.id
_entity.type
_entity.pdbx_description
1 polymer ?
#
loop_
_entity_poly.entity_id
_entity_poly.type
_entity_poly.pdbx_seq_one_letter_code
_entity_poly.pdbx_strand_id
1 'polypeptide(L)'
;MHCWKILNIERQYGMRKMYAIAIIHSVLAFSFSYALLNLFNHEIYNDDYFWAFCIALVFIYPLHKLLHFLPLYRYRHQISFRIRRKLFGIRTIHMRVREPIRKNLYIFSLLCPFFIINTALLLIAIFLPTITHFATILIGVHSLLCAFDYIYVKHLLISPVNAMIEETPRGYEILVPL
;
A
#
# COMPACT_ATOMS: atom_id res chain seq x y z
N MET A 1 10.19 28.29 -0.82
CA MET A 1 9.34 27.32 -0.08
C MET A 1 9.96 27.07 1.26
N HIS A 2 9.16 26.92 2.31
CA HIS A 2 9.66 26.62 3.64
C HIS A 2 9.12 25.26 4.11
N CYS A 3 9.88 24.57 4.97
CA CYS A 3 9.46 23.32 5.56
C CYS A 3 8.41 23.60 6.64
N TRP A 4 7.21 23.05 6.46
CA TRP A 4 6.14 23.13 7.46
C TRP A 4 6.31 22.04 8.53
N LYS A 5 6.59 20.80 8.11
CA LYS A 5 6.77 19.68 9.04
C LYS A 5 7.57 18.54 8.42
N ILE A 6 8.45 17.95 9.22
CA ILE A 6 9.11 16.68 8.90
C ILE A 6 8.28 15.54 9.50
N LEU A 7 7.74 14.70 8.63
CA LEU A 7 6.94 13.54 8.98
C LEU A 7 7.83 12.29 9.02
N ASN A 8 8.20 11.89 10.23
CA ASN A 8 8.83 10.61 10.50
C ASN A 8 7.85 9.72 11.28
N ILE A 9 7.06 8.94 10.55
CA ILE A 9 5.98 8.13 11.12
C ILE A 9 6.54 7.04 12.04
N GLU A 10 7.67 6.43 11.69
CA GLU A 10 8.33 5.43 12.54
C GLU A 10 8.67 6.00 13.92
N ARG A 11 9.12 7.27 13.99
CA ARG A 11 9.44 7.96 15.24
C ARG A 11 8.21 8.44 16.00
N GLN A 12 7.15 8.85 15.31
CA GLN A 12 5.93 9.40 15.93
C GLN A 12 4.99 8.31 16.47
N TYR A 13 4.73 7.25 15.69
CA TYR A 13 3.82 6.18 16.09
C TYR A 13 4.55 5.04 16.82
N GLY A 14 5.83 4.83 16.51
CA GLY A 14 6.57 3.64 16.93
C GLY A 14 6.18 2.42 16.12
N MET A 15 7.18 1.65 15.68
CA MET A 15 6.99 0.50 14.79
C MET A 15 5.94 -0.49 15.30
N ARG A 16 5.95 -0.82 16.61
CA ARG A 16 5.02 -1.79 17.20
C ARG A 16 3.55 -1.41 17.02
N LYS A 17 3.20 -0.13 17.24
CA LYS A 17 1.83 0.34 17.09
C LYS A 17 1.39 0.32 15.62
N MET A 18 2.29 0.68 14.71
CA MET A 18 2.01 0.61 13.27
C MET A 18 1.69 -0.82 12.82
N TYR A 19 2.50 -1.80 13.22
CA TYR A 19 2.24 -3.21 12.92
C TYR A 19 0.93 -3.70 13.54
N ALA A 20 0.63 -3.33 14.79
CA ALA A 20 -0.63 -3.71 15.42
C ALA A 20 -1.86 -3.19 14.65
N ILE A 21 -1.85 -1.91 14.26
CA ILE A 21 -2.91 -1.31 13.44
C ILE A 21 -3.02 -2.03 12.10
N ALA A 22 -1.89 -2.33 11.45
CA ALA A 22 -1.88 -3.01 10.16
C ALA A 22 -2.46 -4.42 10.26
N ILE A 23 -2.10 -5.19 11.29
CA ILE A 23 -2.63 -6.55 11.51
C ILE A 23 -4.13 -6.51 11.76
N ILE A 24 -4.62 -5.60 12.62
CA ILE A 24 -6.05 -5.44 12.88
C ILE A 24 -6.79 -5.11 11.58
N HIS A 25 -6.26 -4.17 10.80
CA HIS A 25 -6.84 -3.79 9.52
C HIS A 25 -6.89 -4.97 8.52
N SER A 26 -5.81 -5.76 8.45
CA SER A 26 -5.72 -6.96 7.62
C SER A 26 -6.77 -8.02 7.99
N VAL A 27 -6.90 -8.31 9.29
CA VAL A 27 -7.89 -9.28 9.80
C VAL A 27 -9.31 -8.80 9.51
N LEU A 28 -9.61 -7.51 9.71
CA LEU A 28 -10.92 -6.97 9.41
C LEU A 28 -11.24 -7.05 7.91
N ALA A 29 -10.28 -6.71 7.04
CA ALA A 29 -10.45 -6.78 5.59
C ALA A 29 -10.68 -8.22 5.11
N PHE A 30 -9.91 -9.19 5.62
CA PHE A 30 -10.10 -10.61 5.36
C PHE A 30 -11.50 -11.06 5.83
N SER A 31 -11.83 -10.85 7.10
CA SER A 31 -13.08 -11.33 7.69
C SER A 31 -14.30 -10.72 7.00
N PHE A 32 -14.27 -9.41 6.71
CA PHE A 32 -15.37 -8.72 6.04
C PHE A 32 -15.55 -9.22 4.60
N SER A 33 -14.47 -9.32 3.83
CA SER A 33 -14.55 -9.80 2.44
C SER A 33 -14.96 -11.27 2.36
N TYR A 34 -14.41 -12.12 3.22
CA TYR A 34 -14.77 -13.54 3.28
C TYR A 34 -16.23 -13.74 3.66
N ALA A 35 -16.71 -13.07 4.71
CA ALA A 35 -18.11 -13.13 5.10
C ALA A 35 -19.02 -12.65 3.96
N LEU A 36 -18.75 -11.47 3.41
CA LEU A 36 -19.59 -10.88 2.36
C LEU A 36 -19.67 -11.76 1.11
N LEU A 37 -18.55 -12.32 0.65
CA LEU A 37 -18.51 -13.15 -0.56
C LEU A 37 -19.18 -14.51 -0.32
N ASN A 38 -19.09 -15.07 0.88
CA ASN A 38 -19.75 -16.32 1.24
C ASN A 38 -21.26 -16.22 1.40
N LEU A 39 -21.83 -15.03 1.56
CA LEU A 39 -23.29 -14.87 1.48
C LEU A 39 -23.83 -15.20 0.08
N PHE A 40 -23.02 -15.02 -0.96
CA PHE A 40 -23.43 -15.20 -2.35
C PHE A 40 -22.83 -16.46 -2.98
N ASN A 41 -21.74 -16.98 -2.42
CA ASN A 41 -21.03 -18.14 -2.94
C ASN A 41 -21.59 -19.45 -2.35
N HIS A 42 -22.10 -20.32 -3.21
CA HIS A 42 -22.64 -21.64 -2.86
C HIS A 42 -21.75 -22.79 -3.37
N GLU A 43 -20.64 -22.46 -4.03
CA GLU A 43 -19.73 -23.43 -4.63
C GLU A 43 -18.82 -24.08 -3.59
N ILE A 44 -18.40 -25.31 -3.88
CA ILE A 44 -17.37 -26.01 -3.10
C ILE A 44 -16.01 -25.43 -3.48
N TYR A 45 -15.19 -25.15 -2.47
CA TYR A 45 -13.84 -24.65 -2.69
C TYR A 45 -12.92 -25.68 -3.34
N ASN A 46 -12.09 -25.21 -4.26
CA ASN A 46 -11.08 -26.01 -4.92
C ASN A 46 -9.66 -25.57 -4.51
N ASP A 47 -8.88 -26.52 -4.00
CA ASP A 47 -7.50 -26.32 -3.54
C ASP A 47 -6.44 -26.58 -4.62
N ASP A 48 -6.82 -27.02 -5.83
CA ASP A 48 -5.90 -27.33 -6.95
C ASP A 48 -4.97 -26.14 -7.30
N TYR A 49 -5.43 -24.91 -7.03
CA TYR A 49 -4.71 -23.67 -7.33
C TYR A 49 -3.79 -23.19 -6.19
N PHE A 50 -3.54 -24.02 -5.17
CA PHE A 50 -2.70 -23.66 -4.03
C PHE A 50 -1.32 -23.12 -4.43
N TRP A 51 -0.68 -23.72 -5.44
CA TRP A 51 0.63 -23.24 -5.94
C TRP A 51 0.54 -21.86 -6.58
N ALA A 52 -0.52 -21.58 -7.34
CA ALA A 52 -0.76 -20.25 -7.91
C ALA A 52 -0.99 -19.22 -6.81
N PHE A 53 -1.70 -19.60 -5.73
CA PHE A 53 -1.87 -18.77 -4.54
C PHE A 53 -0.53 -18.45 -3.85
N CYS A 54 0.35 -19.44 -3.66
CA CYS A 54 1.69 -19.20 -3.09
C CYS A 54 2.51 -18.24 -3.94
N ILE A 55 2.47 -18.37 -5.27
CA ILE A 55 3.11 -17.44 -6.19
C ILE A 55 2.51 -16.04 -6.01
N ALA A 56 1.19 -15.90 -6.01
CA ALA A 56 0.50 -14.63 -5.82
C ALA A 56 0.89 -13.96 -4.49
N LEU A 57 0.99 -14.71 -3.40
CA LEU A 57 1.46 -14.21 -2.10
C LEU A 57 2.85 -13.59 -2.16
N VAL A 58 3.79 -14.22 -2.85
CA VAL A 58 5.16 -13.68 -3.01
C VAL A 58 5.16 -12.44 -3.90
N PHE A 59 4.37 -12.45 -4.98
CA PHE A 59 4.33 -11.36 -5.95
C PHE A 59 3.47 -10.16 -5.52
N ILE A 60 2.64 -10.28 -4.48
CA ILE A 60 1.76 -9.18 -4.05
C ILE A 60 2.54 -7.95 -3.59
N TYR A 61 3.67 -8.14 -2.90
CA TYR A 61 4.52 -7.05 -2.44
C TYR A 61 5.22 -6.29 -3.58
N PRO A 62 5.93 -6.96 -4.52
CA PRO A 62 6.52 -6.25 -5.65
C PRO A 62 5.45 -5.60 -6.52
N LEU A 63 4.30 -6.25 -6.75
CA LEU A 63 3.20 -5.66 -7.51
C LEU A 63 2.66 -4.39 -6.84
N HIS A 64 2.40 -4.45 -5.54
CA HIS A 64 1.98 -3.29 -4.75
C HIS A 64 2.96 -2.11 -4.91
N LYS A 65 4.27 -2.37 -4.81
CA LYS A 65 5.29 -1.33 -5.03
C LYS A 65 5.36 -0.80 -6.46
N LEU A 66 5.14 -1.64 -7.46
CA LEU A 66 5.11 -1.21 -8.86
C LEU A 66 3.91 -0.28 -9.13
N LEU A 67 2.76 -0.54 -8.49
CA LEU A 67 1.57 0.28 -8.67
C LEU A 67 1.69 1.67 -8.04
N HIS A 68 2.48 1.84 -6.98
CA HIS A 68 2.81 3.18 -6.46
C HIS A 68 3.49 4.05 -7.54
N PHE A 69 4.27 3.44 -8.44
CA PHE A 69 4.96 4.15 -9.53
C PHE A 69 4.02 4.61 -10.64
N LEU A 70 2.87 3.94 -10.84
CA LEU A 70 1.99 4.20 -11.97
C LEU A 70 1.52 5.67 -12.03
N PRO A 71 1.06 6.30 -10.93
CA PRO A 71 0.70 7.72 -10.97
C PRO A 71 1.89 8.66 -11.02
N LEU A 72 3.06 8.20 -10.59
CA LEU A 72 4.31 8.98 -10.62
C LEU A 72 5.07 8.82 -11.93
N TYR A 73 4.53 8.09 -12.91
CA TYR A 73 5.19 7.82 -14.20
C TYR A 73 5.64 9.11 -14.91
N ARG A 74 4.90 10.21 -14.77
CA ARG A 74 5.28 11.52 -15.35
C ARG A 74 6.61 12.07 -14.80
N TYR A 75 7.00 11.67 -13.59
CA TYR A 75 8.24 12.06 -12.92
C TYR A 75 9.37 11.03 -13.10
N ARG A 76 9.20 10.05 -14.02
CA ARG A 76 10.15 8.94 -14.31
C ARG A 76 11.61 9.37 -14.48
N HIS A 77 11.87 10.53 -15.07
CA HIS A 77 13.23 11.03 -15.32
C HIS A 77 13.94 11.56 -14.07
N GLN A 78 13.22 11.73 -12.96
CA GLN A 78 13.72 12.35 -11.73
C GLN A 78 13.60 11.39 -10.51
N ILE A 79 13.21 10.15 -10.77
CA ILE A 79 13.07 9.09 -9.78
C ILE A 79 14.41 8.38 -9.66
N SER A 80 15.06 8.50 -8.50
CA SER A 80 16.25 7.71 -8.19
C SER A 80 15.86 6.48 -7.38
N PHE A 81 15.97 5.30 -8.01
CA PHE A 81 15.85 4.04 -7.29
C PHE A 81 17.08 3.87 -6.41
N ARG A 82 16.90 3.91 -5.08
CA ARG A 82 17.95 3.54 -4.13
C ARG A 82 17.51 2.32 -3.35
N ILE A 83 18.07 1.17 -3.68
CA ILE A 83 17.91 -0.05 -2.89
C ILE A 83 18.61 0.20 -1.56
N ARG A 84 17.86 0.30 -0.45
CA ARG A 84 18.44 0.28 0.90
C ARG A 84 18.03 -1.00 1.58
N ARG A 85 19.00 -1.68 2.19
CA ARG A 85 18.69 -2.80 3.10
C ARG A 85 18.22 -2.20 4.42
N LYS A 86 17.02 -2.56 4.88
CA LYS A 86 16.62 -2.44 6.28
C LYS A 86 16.53 -3.85 6.89
N LEU A 87 16.60 -3.89 8.21
CA LEU A 87 16.77 -5.07 9.07
C LEU A 87 15.80 -6.23 8.70
N PHE A 88 16.24 -7.47 8.91
CA PHE A 88 15.59 -8.75 8.49
C PHE A 88 15.79 -9.18 7.02
N GLY A 89 16.78 -8.65 6.30
CA GLY A 89 17.15 -9.20 4.98
C GLY A 89 16.16 -8.92 3.85
N ILE A 90 15.04 -8.26 4.12
CA ILE A 90 14.06 -7.84 3.12
C ILE A 90 14.59 -6.58 2.41
N ARG A 91 14.80 -6.68 1.10
CA ARG A 91 15.18 -5.55 0.26
C ARG A 91 13.97 -4.62 0.10
N THR A 92 13.91 -3.57 0.90
CA THR A 92 12.94 -2.50 0.66
C THR A 92 13.45 -1.64 -0.50
N ILE A 93 12.79 -1.75 -1.66
CA ILE A 93 12.99 -0.80 -2.76
C ILE A 93 12.53 0.58 -2.24
N HIS A 94 13.46 1.50 -1.99
CA HIS A 94 13.15 2.88 -1.64
C HIS A 94 13.27 3.71 -2.91
N MET A 95 12.15 4.29 -3.32
CA MET A 95 12.05 5.09 -4.52
C MET A 95 12.10 6.56 -4.10
N ARG A 96 13.25 7.22 -4.23
CA ARG A 96 13.36 8.63 -3.86
C ARG A 96 13.09 9.51 -5.07
N VAL A 97 12.02 10.29 -5.00
CA VAL A 97 11.78 11.41 -5.93
C VAL A 97 12.58 12.61 -5.42
N ARG A 98 13.42 13.19 -6.29
CA ARG A 98 14.31 14.31 -5.91
C ARG A 98 13.63 15.67 -5.97
N GLU A 99 12.46 15.76 -6.57
CA GLU A 99 11.68 17.00 -6.66
C GLU A 99 10.43 16.94 -5.78
N PRO A 100 10.02 18.09 -5.21
CA PRO A 100 8.81 18.19 -4.41
C PRO A 100 7.57 17.88 -5.24
N ILE A 101 6.85 16.80 -4.90
CA ILE A 101 5.63 16.39 -5.60
C ILE A 101 4.41 17.05 -4.96
N ARG A 102 3.44 17.45 -5.78
CA ARG A 102 2.14 17.93 -5.26
C ARG A 102 1.50 16.90 -4.34
N LYS A 103 1.05 17.34 -3.16
CA LYS A 103 0.41 16.49 -2.15
C LYS A 103 -0.65 15.53 -2.70
N ASN A 104 -1.57 16.04 -3.52
CA ASN A 104 -2.69 15.25 -4.05
C ASN A 104 -2.21 14.11 -4.96
N LEU A 105 -1.16 14.34 -5.76
CA LEU A 105 -0.60 13.32 -6.63
C LEU A 105 0.09 12.23 -5.80
N TYR A 106 0.79 12.62 -4.74
CA TYR A 106 1.45 11.67 -3.85
C TYR A 106 0.43 10.84 -3.04
N ILE A 107 -0.66 11.45 -2.54
CA ILE A 107 -1.77 10.71 -1.91
C ILE A 107 -2.37 9.71 -2.90
N PHE A 108 -2.58 10.12 -4.16
CA PHE A 108 -3.12 9.23 -5.19
C PHE A 108 -2.15 8.09 -5.52
N SER A 109 -0.84 8.34 -5.56
CA SER A 109 0.20 7.31 -5.66
C SER A 109 0.08 6.29 -4.52
N LEU A 110 -0.08 6.75 -3.28
CA LEU A 110 -0.23 5.88 -2.11
C LEU A 110 -1.50 5.01 -2.15
N LEU A 111 -2.60 5.54 -2.66
CA LEU A 111 -3.89 4.82 -2.71
C LEU A 111 -4.05 3.94 -3.96
N CYS A 112 -3.26 4.18 -5.00
CA CYS A 112 -3.38 3.49 -6.28
C CYS A 112 -3.28 1.94 -6.16
N PRO A 113 -2.31 1.37 -5.42
CA PRO A 113 -2.23 -0.08 -5.25
C PRO A 113 -3.47 -0.67 -4.58
N PHE A 114 -4.03 -0.01 -3.57
CA PHE A 114 -5.25 -0.44 -2.89
C PHE A 114 -6.39 -0.63 -3.88
N PHE A 115 -6.69 0.41 -4.65
CA PHE A 115 -7.81 0.36 -5.60
C PHE A 115 -7.58 -0.68 -6.69
N ILE A 116 -6.37 -0.79 -7.25
CA ILE A 116 -6.13 -1.71 -8.36
C ILE A 116 -6.12 -3.17 -7.89
N ILE A 117 -5.31 -3.52 -6.88
CA ILE A 117 -5.15 -4.92 -6.46
C ILE A 117 -6.42 -5.43 -5.77
N ASN A 118 -7.02 -4.67 -4.84
CA ASN A 118 -8.20 -5.18 -4.15
C ASN A 118 -9.41 -5.27 -5.08
N THR A 119 -9.57 -4.35 -6.04
CA THR A 119 -10.63 -4.50 -7.05
C THR A 119 -10.38 -5.73 -7.92
N ALA A 120 -9.15 -5.96 -8.38
CA ALA A 120 -8.82 -7.16 -9.17
C ALA A 120 -9.09 -8.46 -8.38
N LEU A 121 -8.66 -8.54 -7.11
CA LEU A 121 -8.91 -9.69 -6.26
C LEU A 121 -10.39 -9.90 -5.97
N LEU A 122 -11.15 -8.82 -5.77
CA LEU A 122 -12.60 -8.90 -5.57
C LEU A 122 -13.32 -9.41 -6.83
N LEU A 123 -12.92 -8.93 -8.01
CA LEU A 123 -13.46 -9.44 -9.28
C LEU A 123 -13.11 -10.92 -9.48
N ILE A 124 -11.88 -11.34 -9.15
CA ILE A 124 -11.49 -12.76 -9.18
C ILE A 124 -12.40 -13.58 -8.26
N ALA A 125 -12.65 -13.12 -7.03
CA ALA A 125 -13.52 -13.83 -6.10
C ALA A 125 -14.98 -13.94 -6.61
N ILE A 126 -15.50 -12.90 -7.26
CA ILE A 126 -16.86 -12.88 -7.79
C ILE A 126 -17.01 -13.78 -9.03
N PHE A 127 -16.05 -13.74 -9.95
CA PHE A 127 -16.14 -14.49 -11.22
C PHE A 127 -15.62 -15.93 -11.12
N LEU A 128 -14.78 -16.23 -10.13
CA LEU A 128 -14.21 -17.56 -9.91
C LEU A 128 -14.53 -18.04 -8.47
N PRO A 129 -15.80 -18.37 -8.18
CA PRO A 129 -16.27 -18.66 -6.83
C PRO A 129 -15.52 -19.82 -6.15
N THR A 130 -15.02 -20.79 -6.92
CA THR A 130 -14.28 -21.96 -6.42
C THR A 130 -12.95 -21.61 -5.75
N ILE A 131 -12.34 -20.46 -6.08
CA ILE A 131 -11.07 -19.98 -5.51
C ILE A 131 -11.24 -18.75 -4.60
N THR A 132 -12.48 -18.43 -4.20
CA THR A 132 -12.81 -17.26 -3.37
C THR A 132 -11.97 -17.17 -2.10
N HIS A 133 -11.72 -18.30 -1.44
CA HIS A 133 -10.96 -18.35 -0.20
C HIS A 133 -9.50 -17.89 -0.40
N PHE A 134 -8.85 -18.22 -1.52
CA PHE A 134 -7.52 -17.70 -1.84
C PHE A 134 -7.55 -16.19 -2.09
N ALA A 135 -8.56 -15.71 -2.83
CA ALA A 135 -8.70 -14.30 -3.14
C ALA A 135 -8.93 -13.45 -1.88
N THR A 136 -9.77 -13.90 -0.93
CA THR A 136 -10.03 -13.17 0.32
C THR A 136 -8.80 -13.15 1.24
N ILE A 137 -8.03 -14.24 1.31
CA ILE A 137 -6.75 -14.26 2.03
C ILE A 137 -5.79 -13.25 1.40
N LEU A 138 -5.68 -13.20 0.07
CA LEU A 138 -4.85 -12.21 -0.63
C LEU A 138 -5.32 -10.78 -0.38
N ILE A 139 -6.64 -10.52 -0.29
CA ILE A 139 -7.19 -9.21 0.10
C ILE A 139 -6.73 -8.84 1.51
N GLY A 140 -6.79 -9.77 2.46
CA GLY A 140 -6.29 -9.56 3.82
C GLY A 140 -4.81 -9.20 3.85
N VAL A 141 -3.98 -10.00 3.17
CA VAL A 141 -2.52 -9.79 3.08
C VAL A 141 -2.20 -8.47 2.38
N HIS A 142 -2.88 -8.14 1.29
CA HIS A 142 -2.67 -6.87 0.61
C HIS A 142 -3.10 -5.68 1.48
N SER A 143 -4.22 -5.79 2.20
CA SER A 143 -4.69 -4.75 3.11
C SER A 143 -3.72 -4.49 4.25
N LEU A 144 -2.96 -5.51 4.71
CA LEU A 144 -1.85 -5.32 5.65
C LEU A 144 -0.81 -4.33 5.10
N LEU A 145 -0.45 -4.45 3.81
CA LEU A 145 0.50 -3.55 3.15
C LEU A 145 -0.07 -2.14 3.02
N CYS A 146 -1.31 -2.02 2.53
CA CYS A 146 -1.99 -0.73 2.37
C CYS A 146 -2.22 0.01 3.70
N ALA A 147 -2.33 -0.70 4.82
CA ALA A 147 -2.49 -0.05 6.12
C ALA A 147 -1.34 0.91 6.45
N PHE A 148 -0.11 0.59 6.03
CA PHE A 148 1.02 1.51 6.19
C PHE A 148 0.83 2.78 5.37
N ASP A 149 0.36 2.66 4.13
CA ASP A 149 0.10 3.79 3.25
C ASP A 149 -0.98 4.71 3.80
N TYR A 150 -2.04 4.15 4.41
CA TYR A 150 -3.11 4.94 5.03
C TYR A 150 -2.64 5.80 6.19
N ILE A 151 -1.68 5.33 6.97
CA ILE A 151 -1.10 6.13 8.04
C ILE A 151 -0.41 7.37 7.44
N TYR A 152 0.31 7.22 6.32
CA TYR A 152 0.88 8.36 5.59
C TYR A 152 -0.21 9.28 5.02
N VAL A 153 -1.18 8.72 4.30
CA VAL A 153 -2.28 9.49 3.69
C VAL A 153 -3.03 10.31 4.74
N LYS A 154 -3.34 9.74 5.91
CA LYS A 154 -4.00 10.45 7.02
C LYS A 154 -3.27 11.73 7.42
N HIS A 155 -1.95 11.68 7.55
CA HIS A 155 -1.16 12.86 7.90
C HIS A 155 -1.10 13.89 6.76
N LEU A 156 -1.05 13.42 5.52
CA LEU A 156 -1.04 14.29 4.36
C LEU A 156 -2.38 15.01 4.18
N LEU A 157 -3.51 14.34 4.40
CA LEU A 157 -4.83 14.97 4.31
C LEU A 157 -4.99 16.18 5.24
N ILE A 158 -4.36 16.14 6.42
CA ILE A 158 -4.38 17.23 7.41
C ILE A 158 -3.42 18.38 7.04
N SER A 159 -2.46 18.15 6.15
CA SER A 159 -1.49 19.16 5.75
C SER A 159 -2.09 20.22 4.79
N PRO A 160 -1.48 21.42 4.67
CA PRO A 160 -1.99 22.50 3.83
C PRO A 160 -2.31 22.09 2.37
N VAL A 161 -3.30 22.73 1.75
CA VAL A 161 -3.79 22.35 0.39
C VAL A 161 -2.68 22.46 -0.66
N ASN A 162 -1.88 23.52 -0.61
CA ASN A 162 -0.79 23.80 -1.56
C ASN A 162 0.54 23.15 -1.15
N ALA A 163 0.51 22.16 -0.24
CA ALA A 163 1.71 21.50 0.21
C ALA A 163 2.33 20.63 -0.90
N MET A 164 3.65 20.55 -0.89
CA MET A 164 4.44 19.63 -1.70
C MET A 164 5.23 18.70 -0.79
N ILE A 165 5.50 17.49 -1.25
CA ILE A 165 6.10 16.43 -0.46
C ILE A 165 7.45 16.10 -1.07
N GLU A 166 8.48 16.17 -0.25
CA GLU A 166 9.85 15.78 -0.61
C GLU A 166 10.32 14.62 0.27
N GLU A 167 11.02 13.66 -0.32
CA GLU A 167 11.55 12.49 0.39
C GLU A 167 13.00 12.70 0.85
N THR A 168 13.22 12.92 2.14
CA THR A 168 14.56 13.12 2.71
C THR A 168 15.03 11.91 3.52
N PRO A 169 16.33 11.79 3.86
CA PRO A 169 16.83 10.68 4.68
C PRO A 169 16.19 10.63 6.09
N ARG A 170 15.60 11.74 6.54
CA ARG A 170 15.01 11.90 7.87
C ARG A 170 13.51 11.55 7.90
N GLY A 171 12.86 11.41 6.75
CA GLY A 171 11.43 11.19 6.61
C GLY A 171 10.87 11.95 5.40
N TYR A 172 9.57 12.22 5.42
CA TYR A 172 8.92 13.05 4.41
C TYR A 172 8.88 14.50 4.88
N GLU A 173 9.27 15.43 4.03
CA GLU A 173 9.20 16.86 4.31
C GLU A 173 7.99 17.46 3.59
N ILE A 174 7.12 18.10 4.36
CA ILE A 174 5.94 18.80 3.86
C ILE A 174 6.36 20.26 3.67
N LEU A 175 6.44 20.69 2.42
CA LEU A 175 6.83 22.04 1.99
C LEU A 175 5.60 22.85 1.63
N VAL A 176 5.57 24.13 1.99
CA VAL A 176 4.47 25.03 1.66
C VAL A 176 5.03 26.26 0.92
N PRO A 177 4.33 26.80 -0.10
CA PRO A 177 4.67 28.10 -0.66
C PRO A 177 4.59 29.20 0.43
N LEU A 178 5.42 30.23 0.29
CA LEU A 178 5.36 31.43 1.14
C LEU A 178 4.05 32.17 0.90
#